data_AF-A0A3M1HQV7-F1
#
_entry.id   AF-A0A3M1HQV7-F1
#
_cell.length_a   1.000
_cell.length_b   1.000
_cell.length_c   1.000
_cell.angle_alpha   90.00
_cell.angle_beta   90.00
_cell.angle_gamma   90.00
#
_symmetry.space_group_name_H-M   'P 1'
#
loop_
_entity.id
_entity.type
_entity.pdbx_description
1 polymer ?
#
loop_
_entity_poly.entity_id
_entity_poly.type
_entity_poly.pdbx_seq_one_letter_code
_entity_poly.pdbx_strand_id
1 'polypeptide(L)'
;MLTGKYLFKKKITVEYPEERTPLSPRFRGLHALRRYPSGEERCIACKLCEVICPALAIYIESEEREDGTRRTTRYEIDMTKCIYCGYCQDACPVDAIVETQEFEFATETREALYYTKEMLLAVGDRLEPQIAKNLAADEKYR
;
A
#
# COMPACT_ATOMS: atom_id res chain seq x y z
N MET A 1 -22.31 10.53 -42.17
CA MET A 1 -20.88 10.34 -41.83
C MET A 1 -20.77 10.07 -40.33
N LEU A 2 -20.18 8.93 -39.93
CA LEU A 2 -20.08 8.51 -38.52
C LEU A 2 -19.29 9.53 -37.67
N THR A 3 -18.18 10.05 -38.21
CA THR A 3 -17.28 10.99 -37.54
C THR A 3 -17.95 12.31 -37.15
N GLY A 4 -18.86 12.85 -37.98
CA GLY A 4 -19.56 14.11 -37.69
C GLY A 4 -20.42 14.05 -36.42
N LYS A 5 -20.96 12.88 -36.05
CA LYS A 5 -21.74 12.69 -34.81
C LYS A 5 -20.89 12.87 -33.55
N TYR A 6 -19.60 12.57 -33.60
CA TYR A 6 -18.70 12.69 -32.45
C TYR A 6 -18.24 14.12 -32.18
N LEU A 7 -18.41 15.04 -33.14
CA LEU A 7 -18.12 16.46 -32.94
C LEU A 7 -19.02 17.06 -31.86
N PHE A 8 -20.32 16.73 -31.90
CA PHE A 8 -21.35 17.25 -30.98
C PHE A 8 -21.57 16.38 -29.73
N LYS A 9 -20.90 15.22 -29.62
CA LYS A 9 -20.99 14.37 -28.43
C LYS A 9 -20.12 14.94 -27.30
N LYS A 10 -20.63 14.91 -26.06
CA LYS A 10 -19.86 15.24 -24.84
C LYS A 10 -18.56 14.42 -24.80
N LYS A 11 -17.45 15.08 -24.47
CA LYS A 11 -16.14 14.44 -24.34
C LYS A 11 -16.06 13.64 -23.05
N ILE A 12 -15.28 12.56 -23.08
CA ILE A 12 -15.07 11.65 -21.94
C ILE A 12 -13.89 12.08 -21.05
N THR A 13 -13.18 13.13 -21.43
CA THR A 13 -12.02 13.66 -20.72
C THR A 13 -12.41 14.08 -19.30
N VAL A 14 -11.60 13.67 -18.33
CA VAL A 14 -11.65 14.12 -16.94
C VAL A 14 -10.66 15.27 -16.79
N GLU A 15 -11.05 16.33 -16.10
CA GLU A 15 -10.19 17.49 -15.83
C GLU A 15 -9.28 17.19 -14.63
N TYR A 16 -8.16 16.49 -14.88
CA TYR A 16 -7.17 16.21 -13.86
C TYR A 16 -6.25 17.43 -13.65
N PRO A 17 -5.91 17.82 -12.41
CA PRO A 17 -6.09 17.12 -11.13
C PRO A 17 -7.38 17.41 -10.34
N GLU A 18 -8.23 18.33 -10.79
CA GLU A 18 -9.43 18.79 -10.08
C GLU A 18 -10.51 17.71 -9.95
N GLU A 19 -10.70 16.94 -11.01
CA GLU A 19 -11.56 15.77 -11.08
C GLU A 19 -10.72 14.49 -11.13
N ARG A 20 -11.11 13.48 -10.35
CA ARG A 20 -10.44 12.17 -10.31
C ARG A 20 -11.38 11.07 -10.75
N THR A 21 -10.82 10.03 -11.37
CA THR A 21 -11.58 8.83 -11.69
C THR A 21 -11.92 8.05 -10.41
N PRO A 22 -13.09 7.41 -10.34
CA PRO A 22 -13.46 6.62 -9.18
C PRO A 22 -12.56 5.39 -9.05
N LEU A 23 -11.98 5.18 -7.87
CA LEU A 23 -11.16 4.01 -7.56
C LEU A 23 -11.98 2.96 -6.81
N SER A 24 -11.74 1.69 -7.14
CA SER A 24 -12.33 0.58 -6.38
C SER A 24 -11.65 0.44 -5.02
N PRO A 25 -12.35 -0.08 -3.98
CA PRO A 25 -11.72 -0.38 -2.68
C PRO A 25 -10.55 -1.37 -2.74
N ARG A 26 -10.45 -2.15 -3.83
CA ARG A 26 -9.39 -3.14 -4.09
C ARG A 26 -8.19 -2.60 -4.87
N PHE A 27 -8.16 -1.30 -5.13
CA PHE A 27 -7.05 -0.70 -5.84
C PHE A 27 -5.75 -0.88 -5.06
N ARG A 28 -4.66 -1.13 -5.79
CA ARG A 28 -3.33 -1.41 -5.27
C ARG A 28 -2.38 -0.25 -5.60
N GLY A 29 -1.98 0.48 -4.57
CA GLY A 29 -1.09 1.64 -4.67
C GLY A 29 0.08 1.57 -3.69
N LEU A 30 0.41 2.69 -3.07
CA LEU A 30 1.51 2.80 -2.12
C LEU A 30 1.30 1.87 -0.92
N HIS A 31 2.37 1.24 -0.45
CA HIS A 31 2.31 0.35 0.70
C HIS A 31 2.23 1.15 2.00
N ALA A 32 1.54 0.60 3.00
CA ALA A 32 1.42 1.16 4.33
C ALA A 32 1.59 0.07 5.38
N LEU A 33 2.29 0.40 6.47
CA LEU A 33 2.30 -0.40 7.68
C LEU A 33 1.28 0.16 8.66
N ARG A 34 0.43 -0.71 9.19
CA ARG A 34 -0.69 -0.32 10.05
C ARG A 34 -0.41 -0.60 11.52
N ARG A 35 -1.16 0.12 12.36
CA ARG A 35 -1.19 -0.07 13.81
C ARG A 35 -2.50 -0.70 14.26
N TYR A 36 -2.50 -1.28 15.44
CA TYR A 36 -3.71 -1.61 16.17
C TYR A 36 -4.38 -0.33 16.68
N PRO A 37 -5.67 -0.37 17.03
CA PRO A 37 -6.35 0.74 17.70
C PRO A 37 -5.67 1.19 19.00
N SER A 38 -4.86 0.33 19.63
CA SER A 38 -4.04 0.65 20.80
C SER A 38 -2.79 1.49 20.49
N GLY A 39 -2.46 1.71 19.20
CA GLY A 39 -1.26 2.41 18.74
C GLY A 39 -0.02 1.51 18.52
N GLU A 40 -0.09 0.25 18.95
CA GLU A 40 0.99 -0.73 18.72
C GLU A 40 1.05 -1.15 17.25
N GLU A 41 2.24 -1.37 16.70
CA GLU A 41 2.38 -1.85 15.33
C GLU A 41 1.78 -3.26 15.15
N ARG A 42 1.12 -3.52 14.01
CA ARG A 42 0.55 -4.83 13.73
C ARG A 42 1.60 -5.88 13.38
N CYS A 43 2.74 -5.46 12.85
CA CYS A 43 3.76 -6.37 12.34
C CYS A 43 4.37 -7.23 13.45
N ILE A 44 4.27 -8.56 13.28
CA ILE A 44 4.86 -9.56 14.20
C ILE A 44 6.17 -10.15 13.67
N ALA A 45 6.77 -9.54 12.64
CA ALA A 45 8.02 -10.00 12.01
C ALA A 45 8.00 -11.47 11.56
N CYS A 46 6.87 -11.97 11.04
CA CYS A 46 6.74 -13.36 10.56
C CYS A 46 7.53 -13.66 9.28
N LYS A 47 8.00 -12.62 8.57
CA LYS A 47 8.73 -12.68 7.29
C LYS A 47 8.00 -13.35 6.11
N LEU A 48 6.70 -13.65 6.24
CA LEU A 48 5.92 -14.24 5.14
C LEU A 48 5.84 -13.32 3.91
N CYS A 49 5.69 -12.01 4.13
CA CYS A 49 5.64 -11.02 3.06
C CYS A 49 6.96 -10.88 2.28
N GLU A 50 8.10 -11.13 2.94
CA GLU A 50 9.41 -11.18 2.28
C GLU A 50 9.53 -12.40 1.37
N VAL A 51 9.09 -13.57 1.86
CA VAL A 51 9.15 -14.83 1.10
C VAL A 51 8.19 -14.84 -0.09
N ILE A 52 6.99 -14.30 0.05
CA ILE A 52 5.98 -14.31 -1.03
C ILE A 52 6.25 -13.26 -2.11
N CYS A 53 7.13 -12.28 -1.86
CA CYS A 53 7.36 -11.19 -2.80
C CYS A 53 8.03 -11.72 -4.07
N PRO A 54 7.35 -11.71 -5.23
CA PRO A 54 7.89 -12.32 -6.45
C PRO A 54 9.11 -11.57 -7.00
N ALA A 55 9.23 -10.28 -6.67
CA ALA A 55 10.33 -9.42 -7.08
C ALA A 55 11.44 -9.27 -6.02
N LEU A 56 11.30 -9.93 -4.87
CA LEU A 56 12.23 -9.82 -3.73
C LEU A 56 12.53 -8.35 -3.36
N ALA A 57 11.47 -7.54 -3.33
CA ALA A 57 11.55 -6.10 -3.08
C ALA A 57 11.56 -5.73 -1.58
N ILE A 58 11.18 -6.67 -0.71
CA ILE A 58 11.03 -6.46 0.73
C ILE A 58 12.23 -7.06 1.45
N TYR A 59 12.79 -6.32 2.41
CA TYR A 59 13.85 -6.79 3.30
C TYR A 59 13.44 -6.61 4.76
N ILE A 60 13.55 -7.67 5.56
CA ILE A 60 13.09 -7.68 6.95
C ILE A 60 14.15 -8.23 7.90
N GLU A 61 14.51 -7.42 8.90
CA GLU A 61 15.26 -7.84 10.07
C GLU A 61 14.39 -7.73 11.32
N SER A 62 14.60 -8.65 12.26
CA SER A 62 13.74 -8.79 13.43
C SER A 62 14.55 -9.10 14.66
N GLU A 63 14.21 -8.45 15.77
CA GLU A 63 14.80 -8.69 17.08
C GLU A 63 13.70 -8.88 18.12
N GLU A 64 14.09 -9.44 19.26
CA GLU A 64 13.23 -9.57 20.42
C GLU A 64 13.29 -8.27 21.24
N ARG A 65 12.13 -7.66 21.49
CA ARG A 65 12.01 -6.47 22.33
C ARG A 65 12.11 -6.88 23.81
N GLU A 66 12.41 -5.93 24.68
CA GLU A 66 12.41 -6.10 26.15
C GLU A 66 11.11 -6.73 26.70
N ASP A 67 9.99 -6.49 26.03
CA ASP A 67 8.67 -7.04 26.39
C ASP A 67 8.48 -8.53 25.98
N GLY A 68 9.51 -9.19 25.45
CA GLY A 68 9.47 -10.57 24.94
C GLY A 68 8.74 -10.74 23.60
N THR A 69 8.23 -9.65 23.02
CA THR A 69 7.58 -9.67 21.71
C THR A 69 8.60 -9.50 20.58
N ARG A 70 8.43 -10.26 19.48
CA ARG A 70 9.25 -10.11 18.27
C ARG A 70 8.73 -8.95 17.42
N ARG A 71 9.64 -8.05 17.02
CA ARG A 71 9.33 -6.85 16.23
C ARG A 71 10.37 -6.66 15.13
N THR A 72 10.04 -5.86 14.12
CA THR A 72 10.96 -5.56 13.03
C THR A 72 11.88 -4.41 13.43
N THR A 73 13.19 -4.60 13.36
CA THR A 73 14.16 -3.51 13.50
C THR A 73 14.31 -2.79 12.17
N ARG A 74 14.35 -3.57 11.08
CA ARG A 74 14.43 -3.08 9.71
C ARG A 74 13.29 -3.67 8.90
N TYR A 75 12.52 -2.80 8.25
CA TYR A 75 11.50 -3.19 7.30
C TYR A 75 11.59 -2.23 6.12
N GLU A 76 12.12 -2.69 5.00
CA GLU A 76 12.37 -1.85 3.84
C GLU A 76 11.71 -2.42 2.60
N ILE A 77 11.18 -1.53 1.76
CA ILE A 77 10.62 -1.88 0.46
C ILE A 77 11.28 -1.03 -0.62
N ASP A 78 11.88 -1.70 -1.61
CA ASP A 78 12.36 -1.06 -2.83
C ASP A 78 11.19 -0.92 -3.83
N MET A 79 10.60 0.28 -3.90
CA MET A 79 9.49 0.55 -4.82
C MET A 79 9.90 0.51 -6.30
N THR A 80 11.21 0.50 -6.61
CA THR A 80 11.70 0.33 -7.98
C THR A 80 11.67 -1.12 -8.42
N LYS A 81 11.65 -2.07 -7.48
CA LYS A 81 11.50 -3.50 -7.74
C LYS A 81 10.06 -3.97 -7.57
N CYS A 82 9.30 -3.34 -6.69
CA CYS A 82 7.93 -3.74 -6.41
C CYS A 82 7.06 -3.67 -7.67
N ILE A 83 6.28 -4.73 -7.92
CA ILE A 83 5.36 -4.83 -9.06
C ILE A 83 3.89 -4.61 -8.68
N TYR A 84 3.60 -4.18 -7.44
CA TYR A 84 2.26 -3.86 -6.93
C TYR A 84 1.23 -4.99 -7.13
N CYS A 85 1.68 -6.22 -6.87
CA CYS A 85 0.86 -7.43 -7.05
C CYS A 85 -0.13 -7.69 -5.90
N GLY A 86 0.07 -7.09 -4.71
CA GLY A 86 -0.78 -7.32 -3.54
C GLY A 86 -0.53 -8.60 -2.74
N TYR A 87 0.39 -9.48 -3.13
CA TYR A 87 0.63 -10.72 -2.39
C TYR A 87 1.11 -10.50 -0.95
N CYS A 88 1.81 -9.41 -0.69
CA CYS A 88 2.21 -9.05 0.68
C CYS A 88 1.01 -8.75 1.58
N GLN A 89 -0.05 -8.15 1.04
CA GLN A 89 -1.29 -7.85 1.76
C GLN A 89 -2.10 -9.10 2.04
N ASP A 90 -2.17 -10.04 1.10
CA ASP A 90 -2.93 -11.28 1.27
C ASP A 90 -2.18 -12.32 2.12
N ALA A 91 -0.84 -12.32 2.07
CA ALA A 91 -0.02 -13.24 2.85
C ALA A 91 0.15 -12.81 4.32
N CYS A 92 -0.21 -11.57 4.69
CA CYS A 92 0.00 -11.08 6.04
C CYS A 92 -1.05 -11.65 7.00
N PRO A 93 -0.68 -12.44 8.02
CA PRO A 93 -1.64 -13.08 8.92
C PRO A 93 -2.35 -12.12 9.88
N VAL A 94 -1.89 -10.87 9.95
CA VAL A 94 -2.33 -9.85 10.93
C VAL A 94 -2.70 -8.51 10.27
N ASP A 95 -2.79 -8.49 8.94
CA ASP A 95 -3.03 -7.29 8.12
C ASP A 95 -2.09 -6.12 8.46
N ALA A 96 -0.81 -6.41 8.70
CA ALA A 96 0.19 -5.40 9.06
C ALA A 96 0.62 -4.55 7.88
N ILE A 97 0.85 -5.17 6.72
CA ILE A 97 1.15 -4.46 5.47
C ILE A 97 -0.05 -4.51 4.55
N VAL A 98 -0.38 -3.36 3.97
CA VAL A 98 -1.49 -3.21 3.03
C VAL A 98 -1.08 -2.29 1.89
N GLU A 99 -1.71 -2.45 0.73
CA GLU A 99 -1.62 -1.51 -0.37
C GLU A 99 -2.79 -0.51 -0.28
N THR A 100 -2.46 0.77 -0.40
CA THR A 100 -3.41 1.88 -0.25
C THR A 100 -3.97 2.31 -1.60
N GLN A 101 -4.87 3.29 -1.58
CA GLN A 101 -5.36 3.97 -2.79
C GLN A 101 -4.46 5.13 -3.25
N GLU A 102 -3.34 5.37 -2.57
CA GLU A 102 -2.39 6.41 -2.95
C GLU A 102 -1.58 5.96 -4.16
N PHE A 103 -1.66 6.70 -5.27
CA PHE A 103 -0.89 6.42 -6.49
C PHE A 103 -0.03 7.61 -6.95
N GLU A 104 -0.15 8.76 -6.27
CA GLU A 104 0.50 10.02 -6.66
C GLU A 104 1.75 10.27 -5.80
N PHE A 105 2.71 9.34 -5.83
CA PHE A 105 3.94 9.40 -5.03
C PHE A 105 5.21 9.46 -5.89
N ALA A 106 5.12 10.06 -7.08
CA ALA A 106 6.27 10.26 -7.95
C ALA A 106 7.33 11.14 -7.25
N THR A 107 8.59 10.71 -7.32
CA THR A 107 9.74 11.40 -6.73
C THR A 107 10.77 11.75 -7.79
N GLU A 108 11.60 12.76 -7.52
CA GLU A 108 12.66 13.19 -8.44
C GLU A 108 13.92 12.33 -8.35
N THR A 109 14.15 11.72 -7.18
CA THR A 109 15.32 10.88 -6.90
C THR A 109 14.92 9.41 -6.74
N ARG A 110 15.85 8.52 -7.07
CA ARG A 110 15.69 7.07 -6.93
C ARG A 110 15.72 6.65 -5.46
N GLU A 111 16.51 7.34 -4.65
CA GLU A 111 16.68 7.11 -3.22
C GLU A 111 15.35 7.28 -2.47
N ALA A 112 14.52 8.23 -2.90
CA ALA A 112 13.19 8.46 -2.33
C ALA A 112 12.18 7.33 -2.61
N LEU A 113 12.51 6.39 -3.50
CA LEU A 113 11.71 5.18 -3.76
C LEU A 113 12.12 3.99 -2.87
N TYR A 114 13.14 4.15 -2.02
CA TYR A 114 13.45 3.19 -0.96
C TYR A 114 12.70 3.58 0.31
N TYR A 115 11.64 2.83 0.61
CA TYR A 115 10.79 3.13 1.76
C TYR A 115 11.28 2.38 2.99
N THR A 116 11.58 3.13 4.05
CA THR A 116 11.90 2.57 5.37
C THR A 116 10.63 2.28 6.16
N LYS A 117 10.81 1.57 7.29
CA LYS A 117 9.72 1.21 8.21
C LYS A 117 8.95 2.44 8.68
N GLU A 118 9.67 3.50 9.03
CA GLU A 118 9.12 4.76 9.53
C GLU A 118 8.28 5.46 8.46
N MET A 119 8.76 5.46 7.21
CA MET A 119 8.02 6.02 6.08
C MET A 119 6.72 5.26 5.85
N LEU A 120 6.77 3.92 5.87
CA LEU A 120 5.59 3.07 5.68
C LEU A 120 4.57 3.20 6.82
N LEU A 121 5.05 3.34 8.07
CA LEU A 121 4.18 3.62 9.23
C LEU A 121 3.55 5.01 9.12
N ALA A 122 4.29 6.03 8.70
CA ALA A 122 3.75 7.37 8.50
C ALA A 122 2.65 7.41 7.43
N VAL A 123 2.80 6.63 6.35
CA VAL A 123 1.74 6.45 5.35
C VAL A 123 0.51 5.77 5.97
N GLY A 124 0.71 4.73 6.77
CA GLY A 124 -0.36 4.06 7.51
C GLY A 124 -1.10 4.99 8.44
N ASP A 125 -0.38 5.74 9.28
CA ASP A 125 -0.96 6.69 10.23
C ASP A 125 -1.79 7.78 9.52
N ARG A 126 -1.34 8.23 8.34
CA ARG A 126 -2.06 9.22 7.52
C ARG A 126 -3.32 8.65 6.85
N LEU A 127 -3.27 7.40 6.38
CA LEU A 127 -4.30 6.81 5.53
C LEU A 127 -5.18 5.76 6.24
N GLU A 128 -4.96 5.50 7.52
CA GLU A 128 -5.66 4.46 8.29
C GLU A 128 -7.20 4.52 8.18
N PRO A 129 -7.87 5.69 8.23
CA PRO A 129 -9.32 5.74 8.08
C PRO A 129 -9.79 5.23 6.72
N GLN A 130 -9.06 5.55 5.65
CA GLN A 130 -9.39 5.12 4.29
C GLN A 130 -9.07 3.63 4.10
N ILE A 131 -7.92 3.18 4.61
CA ILE A 131 -7.50 1.78 4.59
C ILE A 131 -8.54 0.90 5.31
N ALA A 132 -8.91 1.26 6.54
CA ALA A 132 -9.86 0.50 7.34
C ALA A 132 -11.23 0.39 6.63
N LYS A 133 -11.70 1.49 6.03
CA LYS A 133 -12.94 1.49 5.24
C LYS A 133 -12.86 0.56 4.03
N ASN A 134 -11.75 0.56 3.32
CA ASN A 134 -11.55 -0.29 2.14
C ASN A 134 -11.48 -1.77 2.51
N LEU A 135 -10.77 -2.11 3.58
CA LEU A 135 -10.68 -3.49 4.07
C LEU A 135 -12.03 -4.00 4.56
N ALA A 136 -12.80 -3.19 5.28
CA ALA A 136 -14.16 -3.56 5.70
C ALA A 136 -15.09 -3.79 4.49
N ALA A 137 -14.90 -3.05 3.41
CA ALA A 137 -15.66 -3.25 2.17
C ALA A 137 -15.24 -4.53 1.40
N ASP A 138 -14.00 -4.99 1.59
CA ASP A 138 -13.44 -6.17 0.89
C ASP A 138 -13.48 -7.46 1.72
N GLU A 139 -13.71 -7.38 3.03
CA GLU A 139 -13.63 -8.49 4.00
C GLU A 139 -14.36 -9.78 3.57
N LYS A 140 -15.52 -9.66 2.92
CA LYS A 140 -16.31 -10.81 2.44
C LYS A 140 -15.61 -11.65 1.36
N TYR A 141 -14.60 -11.12 0.70
CA TYR A 141 -13.97 -11.71 -0.49
C TYR A 141 -12.54 -12.20 -0.24
N ARG A 142 -12.05 -12.07 1.00
CA ARG A 142 -10.77 -12.58 1.49
C ARG A 142 -10.97 -13.91 2.22
#